data_AF-A0A820QT75-F1
#
_entry.id   AF-A0A820QT75-F1
#
_cell.length_a   1.000
_cell.length_b   1.000
_cell.length_c   1.000
_cell.angle_alpha   90.00
_cell.angle_beta   90.00
_cell.angle_gamma   90.00
#
_symmetry.space_group_name_H-M   'P 1'
#
loop_
_entity.id
_entity.type
_entity.pdbx_description
1 polymer ?
#
loop_
_entity_poly.entity_id
_entity_poly.type
_entity_poly.pdbx_seq_one_letter_code
_entity_poly.pdbx_strand_id
1 'polypeptide(L)'
;RFGCQLCRSYALKLSNELHPILKQNNISFIGIGLERFGLEEFQKENYFSGDLYIDEGKKAYQTLGLPYLGWFKGITDLFLRSTKAWNDETKKMDVQGNLKGDGFQLGATYVVGPKDAKVWLAHPQKDYGDHPSVDEIIKALRDNI
;
A
#
# COMPACT_ATOMS: atom_id res chain seq x y z
N ARG A 1 -4.33 -2.88 -5.13
CA ARG A 1 -4.16 -2.98 -6.60
C ARG A 1 -3.73 -1.64 -7.18
N PHE A 2 -3.05 -1.63 -8.34
CA PHE A 2 -2.44 -0.43 -8.92
C PHE A 2 -3.43 0.62 -9.45
N GLY A 3 -4.63 0.20 -9.86
CA GLY A 3 -5.68 1.13 -10.32
C GLY A 3 -6.48 1.81 -9.21
N CYS A 4 -6.26 1.48 -7.94
CA CYS A 4 -7.04 2.05 -6.83
C CYS A 4 -6.50 3.43 -6.46
N GLN A 5 -7.38 4.44 -6.42
CA GLN A 5 -7.00 5.82 -6.10
C GLN A 5 -6.38 5.94 -4.69
N LEU A 6 -6.99 5.31 -3.68
CA LEU A 6 -6.45 5.31 -2.31
C LEU A 6 -5.06 4.66 -2.25
N CYS A 7 -4.88 3.54 -2.96
CA CYS A 7 -3.57 2.87 -3.02
C CYS A 7 -2.52 3.74 -3.70
N ARG A 8 -2.87 4.45 -4.78
CA ARG A 8 -1.97 5.37 -5.49
C ARG A 8 -1.56 6.55 -4.60
N SER A 9 -2.51 7.19 -3.92
CA SER A 9 -2.22 8.31 -3.01
C SER A 9 -1.31 7.90 -1.85
N TYR A 10 -1.56 6.73 -1.25
CA TYR A 10 -0.70 6.23 -0.17
C TYR A 10 0.69 5.82 -0.69
N ALA A 11 0.77 5.18 -1.86
CA ALA A 11 2.06 4.84 -2.49
C ALA A 11 2.90 6.10 -2.78
N LEU A 12 2.28 7.17 -3.29
CA LEU A 12 2.93 8.45 -3.50
C LEU A 12 3.43 9.06 -2.20
N LYS A 13 2.59 9.04 -1.16
CA LYS A 13 2.97 9.54 0.17
C LYS A 13 4.22 8.83 0.68
N LEU A 14 4.24 7.50 0.66
CA LEU A 14 5.42 6.73 1.07
C LEU A 14 6.63 6.99 0.17
N SER A 15 6.42 7.13 -1.14
CA SER A 15 7.49 7.41 -2.10
C SER A 15 8.16 8.77 -1.87
N ASN A 16 7.38 9.77 -1.46
CA ASN A 16 7.87 11.13 -1.24
C ASN A 16 8.46 11.31 0.16
N GLU A 17 7.81 10.75 1.19
CA GLU A 17 8.16 11.00 2.59
C GLU A 17 9.07 9.92 3.19
N LEU A 18 8.90 8.64 2.81
CA LEU A 18 9.59 7.51 3.42
C LEU A 18 10.81 7.05 2.60
N HIS A 19 10.67 6.89 1.27
CA HIS A 19 11.74 6.31 0.45
C HIS A 19 13.09 7.06 0.54
N PRO A 20 13.16 8.41 0.57
CA PRO A 20 14.43 9.12 0.76
C PRO A 20 15.17 8.70 2.04
N ILE A 21 14.44 8.48 3.13
CA ILE A 21 14.98 8.05 4.42
C ILE A 21 15.49 6.60 4.32
N LEU A 22 14.71 5.71 3.72
CA LEU A 22 15.12 4.32 3.52
C LEU A 22 16.40 4.21 2.69
N LYS A 23 16.48 5.00 1.60
CA LYS A 23 17.63 5.02 0.71
C LYS A 23 18.90 5.51 1.41
N GLN A 24 18.80 6.54 2.25
CA GLN A 24 19.93 7.03 3.05
C GLN A 24 20.48 5.98 4.03
N ASN A 25 19.62 5.07 4.49
CA ASN A 25 19.96 4.03 5.46
C ASN A 25 20.21 2.65 4.81
N ASN A 26 20.30 2.58 3.47
CA ASN A 26 20.47 1.34 2.71
C ASN A 26 19.37 0.29 3.00
N ILE A 27 18.13 0.73 3.19
CA ILE A 27 16.97 -0.13 3.44
C ILE A 27 16.20 -0.29 2.13
N SER A 28 15.88 -1.53 1.76
CA SER A 28 15.05 -1.82 0.59
C SER A 28 13.62 -1.32 0.77
N PHE A 29 13.04 -0.73 -0.28
CA PHE A 29 11.65 -0.31 -0.31
C PHE A 29 10.91 -1.10 -1.39
N ILE A 30 9.98 -1.97 -0.96
CA ILE A 30 9.37 -2.98 -1.82
C ILE A 30 7.84 -2.84 -1.80
N GLY A 31 7.23 -2.77 -2.97
CA GLY A 31 5.79 -2.84 -3.18
C GLY A 31 5.40 -4.17 -3.82
N ILE A 32 4.33 -4.80 -3.32
CA ILE A 32 3.78 -6.03 -3.90
C ILE A 32 2.35 -5.75 -4.38
N GLY A 33 2.13 -5.95 -5.68
CA GLY A 33 0.81 -5.89 -6.30
C GLY A 33 0.22 -7.28 -6.49
N LEU A 34 -1.11 -7.37 -6.36
CA LEU A 34 -1.84 -8.64 -6.53
C LEU A 34 -2.05 -9.07 -7.98
N GLU A 35 -1.97 -8.13 -8.93
CA GLU A 35 -2.22 -8.35 -10.36
C GLU A 35 -1.64 -7.19 -11.19
N ARG A 36 -1.54 -7.38 -12.51
CA ARG A 36 -1.00 -6.36 -13.44
C ARG A 36 -1.99 -5.26 -13.82
N PHE A 37 -3.26 -5.35 -13.44
CA PHE A 37 -4.25 -4.34 -13.80
C PHE A 37 -3.92 -2.96 -13.23
N GLY A 38 -3.75 -1.98 -14.12
CA GLY A 38 -3.37 -0.61 -13.78
C GLY A 38 -1.86 -0.42 -13.51
N LEU A 39 -1.04 -1.45 -13.71
CA LEU A 39 0.41 -1.42 -13.49
C LEU A 39 1.11 -0.41 -14.40
N GLU A 40 0.80 -0.41 -15.70
CA GLU A 40 1.45 0.47 -16.69
C GLU A 40 1.33 1.94 -16.31
N GLU A 41 0.10 2.39 -16.02
CA GLU A 41 -0.16 3.76 -15.56
C GLU A 41 0.53 4.03 -14.22
N PHE A 42 0.50 3.05 -13.30
CA PHE A 42 1.11 3.22 -11.98
C PHE A 42 2.62 3.41 -12.02
N GLN A 43 3.29 2.73 -12.95
CA GLN A 43 4.73 2.89 -13.20
C GLN A 43 5.00 4.17 -14.00
N LYS A 44 4.20 4.46 -15.02
CA LYS A 44 4.36 5.66 -15.87
C LYS A 44 4.26 6.94 -15.06
N GLU A 45 3.27 7.03 -14.16
CA GLU A 45 3.06 8.19 -13.29
C GLU A 45 3.93 8.14 -12.01
N ASN A 46 4.82 7.14 -11.90
CA ASN A 46 5.78 6.98 -10.81
C ASN A 46 5.14 7.05 -9.41
N TYR A 47 3.99 6.40 -9.21
CA TYR A 47 3.30 6.41 -7.92
C TYR A 47 4.06 5.66 -6.82
N PHE A 48 5.02 4.80 -7.19
CA PHE A 48 5.87 4.10 -6.24
C PHE A 48 7.33 4.17 -6.71
N SER A 49 8.22 4.65 -5.85
CA SER A 49 9.63 4.87 -6.21
C SER A 49 10.57 3.73 -5.82
N GLY A 50 10.07 2.69 -5.14
CA GLY A 50 10.83 1.48 -4.77
C GLY A 50 10.69 0.33 -5.79
N ASP A 51 11.19 -0.84 -5.42
CA ASP A 51 11.08 -2.05 -6.23
C ASP A 51 9.65 -2.59 -6.20
N LEU A 52 9.14 -3.00 -7.36
CA LEU A 52 7.76 -3.46 -7.50
C LEU A 52 7.68 -4.89 -8.01
N TYR A 53 6.97 -5.74 -7.26
CA TYR A 53 6.74 -7.14 -7.58
C TYR A 53 5.25 -7.41 -7.79
N ILE A 54 4.93 -8.41 -8.60
CA ILE A 54 3.56 -8.85 -8.83
C ILE A 54 3.42 -10.29 -8.32
N ASP A 55 2.52 -10.49 -7.38
CA ASP A 55 2.13 -11.81 -6.88
C ASP A 55 0.90 -12.32 -7.62
N GLU A 56 1.10 -12.69 -8.89
CA GLU A 56 0.06 -13.27 -9.75
C GLU A 56 -0.40 -14.61 -9.14
N GLY A 57 -1.56 -14.61 -8.50
CA GLY A 57 -2.10 -15.76 -7.75
C GLY A 57 -2.25 -15.53 -6.24
N LYS A 58 -1.83 -14.36 -5.73
CA LYS A 58 -2.03 -13.92 -4.34
C LYS A 58 -1.42 -14.85 -3.29
N LYS A 59 -0.33 -15.57 -3.62
CA LYS A 59 0.30 -16.52 -2.71
C LYS A 59 0.86 -15.84 -1.48
N ALA A 60 1.48 -14.67 -1.63
CA ALA A 60 1.99 -13.88 -0.52
C ALA A 60 0.82 -13.43 0.38
N TYR A 61 -0.26 -12.92 -0.21
CA TYR A 61 -1.45 -12.49 0.53
C TYR A 61 -2.09 -13.65 1.32
N GLN A 62 -2.20 -14.84 0.71
CA GLN A 62 -2.72 -16.04 1.36
C GLN A 62 -1.78 -16.52 2.48
N THR A 63 -0.48 -16.58 2.23
CA THR A 63 0.53 -17.03 3.20
C THR A 63 0.58 -16.12 4.43
N LEU A 64 0.40 -14.82 4.23
CA LEU A 64 0.36 -13.82 5.29
C LEU A 64 -1.02 -13.72 5.97
N GLY A 65 -2.02 -14.48 5.51
CA GLY A 65 -3.37 -14.47 6.06
C GLY A 65 -4.08 -13.12 5.90
N LEU A 66 -3.77 -12.36 4.84
CA LEU A 66 -4.29 -11.01 4.66
C LEU A 66 -5.80 -11.03 4.37
N PRO A 67 -6.58 -10.13 4.98
CA PRO A 67 -8.03 -10.21 4.89
C PRO A 67 -8.55 -10.00 3.47
N TYR A 68 -9.61 -10.73 3.14
CA TYR A 68 -10.41 -10.49 1.96
C TYR A 68 -11.75 -9.90 2.38
N LEU A 69 -12.08 -8.71 1.89
CA LEU A 69 -13.38 -8.11 2.18
C LEU A 69 -14.46 -8.85 1.38
N GLY A 70 -15.48 -9.38 2.07
CA GLY A 70 -16.67 -9.86 1.39
C GLY A 70 -17.37 -8.72 0.63
N TRP A 71 -18.09 -9.03 -0.44
CA TRP A 71 -18.73 -8.04 -1.32
C TRP A 71 -19.50 -6.96 -0.57
N PHE A 72 -20.36 -7.35 0.39
CA PHE A 72 -21.14 -6.40 1.18
C PHE A 72 -20.25 -5.41 1.93
N LYS A 73 -19.25 -5.90 2.67
CA LYS A 73 -18.34 -5.06 3.47
C LYS A 73 -17.46 -4.17 2.59
N GLY A 74 -16.97 -4.71 1.47
CA GLY A 74 -16.15 -3.94 0.52
C GLY A 74 -16.92 -2.81 -0.14
N ILE A 75 -18.15 -3.05 -0.60
CA ILE A 75 -18.99 -2.00 -1.19
C ILE A 75 -19.32 -0.92 -0.15
N THR A 76 -19.67 -1.31 1.09
CA THR A 76 -19.98 -0.34 2.14
C THR A 76 -18.76 0.51 2.51
N ASP A 77 -17.58 -0.10 2.65
CA ASP A 77 -16.36 0.62 2.99
C ASP A 77 -15.93 1.57 1.86
N LEU A 78 -16.04 1.13 0.61
CA LEU A 78 -15.77 1.97 -0.56
C LEU A 78 -16.73 3.17 -0.61
N PHE A 79 -18.02 2.96 -0.33
CA PHE A 79 -19.01 4.04 -0.32
C PHE A 79 -18.75 5.05 0.81
N LEU A 80 -18.45 4.57 2.01
CA LEU A 80 -18.11 5.41 3.16
C LEU A 80 -16.81 6.21 2.94
N ARG A 81 -15.85 5.65 2.21
CA ARG A 81 -14.55 6.29 1.94
C ARG A 81 -14.54 7.15 0.69
N SER A 82 -15.51 6.98 -0.21
CA SER A 82 -15.79 7.91 -1.33
C SER A 82 -16.45 9.23 -0.84
N THR A 83 -16.29 9.58 0.43
CA THR A 83 -16.79 10.81 1.02
C THR A 83 -15.97 12.03 0.60
N LYS A 84 -16.58 13.21 0.72
CA LYS A 84 -16.06 14.49 0.21
C LYS A 84 -14.65 14.82 0.71
N ALA A 85 -14.36 14.56 1.99
CA ALA A 85 -13.07 14.87 2.60
C ALA A 85 -11.88 14.13 1.94
N TRP A 86 -12.06 12.85 1.61
CA TRP A 86 -11.02 12.07 0.93
C TRP A 86 -10.93 12.41 -0.56
N ASN A 87 -12.07 12.62 -1.21
CA ASN A 87 -12.08 13.10 -2.60
C ASN A 87 -11.35 14.43 -2.75
N ASP A 88 -11.42 15.31 -1.75
CA ASP A 88 -10.72 16.61 -1.75
C ASP A 88 -9.20 16.44 -1.55
N GLU A 89 -8.75 15.53 -0.67
CA GLU A 89 -7.34 15.17 -0.49
C GLU A 89 -6.74 14.57 -1.77
N THR A 90 -7.47 13.65 -2.42
CA THR A 90 -7.01 12.96 -3.64
C THR A 90 -7.08 13.85 -4.88
N LYS A 91 -8.06 14.76 -4.96
CA LYS A 91 -8.14 15.77 -6.04
C LYS A 91 -6.98 16.76 -5.98
N LYS A 92 -6.51 17.11 -4.78
CA LYS A 92 -5.31 17.96 -4.62
C LYS A 92 -4.04 17.30 -5.16
N MET A 93 -4.00 15.97 -5.21
CA MET A 93 -2.86 15.19 -5.73
C MET A 93 -3.00 14.80 -7.21
N ASP A 94 -4.10 15.19 -7.89
CA ASP A 94 -4.45 14.80 -9.27
C ASP A 94 -4.38 13.29 -9.56
N VAL A 95 -4.63 12.46 -8.54
CA VAL A 95 -4.54 11.00 -8.66
C VAL A 95 -5.89 10.47 -9.13
N GLN A 96 -5.94 9.96 -10.36
CA GLN A 96 -7.11 9.24 -10.87
C GLN A 96 -7.06 7.75 -10.48
N GLY A 97 -8.20 7.06 -10.52
CA GLY A 97 -8.29 5.63 -10.26
C GLY A 97 -9.47 5.00 -10.98
N ASN A 98 -9.51 3.67 -11.04
CA ASN A 98 -10.60 2.91 -11.66
C ASN A 98 -11.07 1.77 -10.74
N LEU A 99 -12.18 1.12 -11.08
CA LEU A 99 -12.73 -0.03 -10.35
C LEU A 99 -12.43 -1.40 -11.01
N LYS A 100 -11.46 -1.45 -11.94
CA LYS A 100 -11.09 -2.71 -12.61
C LYS A 100 -10.17 -3.55 -11.73
N GLY A 101 -10.33 -4.87 -11.79
CA GLY A 101 -9.52 -5.85 -11.05
C GLY A 101 -10.10 -6.23 -9.69
N ASP A 102 -9.30 -6.87 -8.84
CA ASP A 102 -9.74 -7.26 -7.50
C ASP A 102 -9.70 -6.08 -6.52
N GLY A 103 -10.89 -5.56 -6.22
CA GLY A 103 -11.08 -4.48 -5.26
C GLY A 103 -11.25 -4.91 -3.81
N PHE A 104 -11.26 -6.19 -3.48
CA PHE A 104 -11.67 -6.72 -2.17
C PHE A 104 -10.52 -7.23 -1.32
N GLN A 105 -9.40 -7.59 -1.95
CA GLN A 105 -8.20 -7.98 -1.22
C GLN A 105 -7.59 -6.80 -0.46
N LEU A 106 -7.41 -6.95 0.85
CA LEU A 106 -6.65 -6.00 1.67
C LEU A 106 -5.15 -6.35 1.65
N GLY A 107 -4.34 -5.31 1.83
CA GLY A 107 -2.90 -5.41 1.91
C GLY A 107 -2.38 -5.38 3.35
N ALA A 108 -1.09 -5.12 3.45
CA ALA A 108 -0.40 -4.91 4.72
C ALA A 108 0.89 -4.13 4.48
N THR A 109 1.39 -3.51 5.55
CA THR A 109 2.74 -2.95 5.59
C THR A 109 3.57 -3.73 6.60
N TYR A 110 4.80 -4.09 6.20
CA TYR A 110 5.74 -4.76 7.09
C TYR A 110 7.07 -4.00 7.12
N VAL A 111 7.69 -3.97 8.30
CA VAL A 111 9.11 -3.65 8.45
C VAL A 111 9.81 -4.90 8.92
N VAL A 112 10.81 -5.34 8.16
CA VAL A 112 11.50 -6.61 8.38
C VAL A 112 12.99 -6.33 8.61
N GLY A 113 13.52 -6.87 9.70
CA GLY A 113 14.91 -6.75 10.09
C GLY A 113 15.86 -7.54 9.20
N PRO A 114 17.15 -7.15 9.16
CA PRO A 114 18.15 -7.83 8.36
C PRO A 114 18.50 -9.21 8.96
N LYS A 115 18.83 -10.16 8.08
CA LYS A 115 19.35 -11.52 8.40
C LYS A 115 18.38 -12.46 9.13
N ASP A 116 17.81 -12.05 10.25
CA ASP A 116 16.89 -12.87 11.05
C ASP A 116 15.45 -12.83 10.54
N ALA A 117 15.17 -11.96 9.56
CA ALA A 117 13.85 -11.69 8.99
C ALA A 117 12.80 -11.40 10.08
N LYS A 118 13.23 -10.83 11.22
CA LYS A 118 12.31 -10.49 12.30
C LYS A 118 11.41 -9.35 11.87
N VAL A 119 10.12 -9.52 12.08
CA VAL A 119 9.14 -8.48 11.77
C VAL A 119 9.13 -7.45 12.92
N TRP A 120 9.56 -6.23 12.63
CA TRP A 120 9.56 -5.10 13.58
C TRP A 120 8.25 -4.31 13.57
N LEU A 121 7.56 -4.32 12.42
CA LEU A 121 6.21 -3.79 12.27
C LEU A 121 5.42 -4.73 11.37
N ALA A 122 4.20 -5.06 11.79
CA ALA A 122 3.20 -5.71 10.96
C ALA A 122 1.91 -4.90 11.06
N HIS A 123 1.44 -4.38 9.93
CA HIS A 123 0.17 -3.65 9.84
C HIS A 123 -0.71 -4.28 8.76
N PRO A 124 -1.38 -5.42 9.02
CA PRO A 124 -2.44 -5.93 8.16
C PRO A 124 -3.62 -4.97 8.19
N GLN A 125 -4.07 -4.53 7.00
CA GLN A 125 -5.16 -3.57 6.92
C GLN A 125 -6.48 -4.22 7.35
N LYS A 126 -7.32 -3.46 8.07
CA LYS A 126 -8.68 -3.87 8.45
C LYS A 126 -9.74 -3.44 7.43
N ASP A 127 -9.42 -2.42 6.65
CA ASP A 127 -10.26 -1.78 5.62
C ASP A 127 -9.38 -1.04 4.59
N TYR A 128 -9.96 -0.35 3.59
CA TYR A 128 -9.17 0.24 2.48
C TYR A 128 -8.31 1.46 2.84
N GLY A 129 -8.52 2.10 3.97
CA GLY A 129 -7.71 3.27 4.36
C GLY A 129 -7.03 3.16 5.70
N ASP A 130 -7.14 2.01 6.35
CA ASP A 130 -6.28 1.58 7.44
C ASP A 130 -4.84 1.40 6.91
N HIS A 131 -4.02 2.42 7.11
CA HIS A 131 -2.62 2.44 6.73
C HIS A 131 -1.79 2.95 7.91
N PRO A 132 -0.59 2.41 8.15
CA PRO A 132 0.31 3.00 9.14
C PRO A 132 0.78 4.37 8.65
N SER A 133 0.98 5.28 9.60
CA SER A 133 1.63 6.56 9.35
C SER A 133 3.11 6.36 9.01
N VAL A 134 3.69 7.34 8.30
CA VAL A 134 5.13 7.36 8.01
C VAL A 134 5.93 7.37 9.31
N ASP A 135 5.46 8.10 10.33
CA ASP A 135 6.10 8.16 11.65
C ASP A 135 6.12 6.81 12.37
N GLU A 136 5.06 6.00 12.28
CA GLU A 136 5.04 4.64 12.85
C GLU A 136 6.07 3.73 12.17
N ILE A 137 6.22 3.84 10.84
CA ILE A 137 7.21 3.08 10.08
C ILE A 137 8.63 3.52 10.48
N ILE A 138 8.89 4.83 10.52
CA ILE A 138 10.19 5.39 10.93
C ILE A 138 10.53 5.00 12.37
N LYS A 139 9.55 5.04 13.28
CA LYS A 139 9.73 4.61 14.66
C LYS A 139 10.14 3.15 14.74
N ALA A 140 9.49 2.27 13.99
CA ALA A 140 9.85 0.85 13.96
C ALA A 140 11.29 0.62 13.46
N LEU A 141 11.75 1.42 12.49
CA LEU A 141 13.14 1.39 12.02
C LEU A 141 14.11 1.88 13.10
N ARG A 142 13.85 3.06 13.67
CA ARG A 142 14.73 3.70 14.67
C ARG A 142 14.89 2.86 15.93
N ASP A 143 13.85 2.17 16.36
CA ASP A 143 13.88 1.39 17.59
C ASP A 143 14.62 0.03 17.41
N ASN A 144 15.00 -0.35 16.17
CA ASN A 144 15.58 -1.66 15.87
C ASN A 144 16.86 -1.63 14.97
N ILE A 145 17.28 -0.47 14.46
CA ILE A 145 18.54 -0.27 13.70
C ILE A 145 19.50 0.57 14.53
#